data_AF-A0A4S0VSY1-F1
#
_entry.id   AF-A0A4S0VSY1-F1
#
_cell.length_a   1.000
_cell.length_b   1.000
_cell.length_c   1.000
_cell.angle_alpha   90.00
_cell.angle_beta   90.00
_cell.angle_gamma   90.00
#
_symmetry.space_group_name_H-M   'P 1'
#
loop_
_entity.id
_entity.type
_entity.pdbx_description
1 polymer ?
#
loop_
_entity_poly.entity_id
_entity_poly.type
_entity_poly.pdbx_seq_one_letter_code
_entity_poly.pdbx_strand_id
1 'polypeptide(L)'
;MRKYYEVSTDGIYTNLQLYSLVQAQRYWNGLVADHLERKDATEDLIERCVFIVATLGLSISQLLGQNDPAPRAGRIAAPKDIWRRFASRHNVVDVSTVEFDQFIDIYDACRHFGVSPDDFAHARLEPLDLDATRRWYELAHRVWFEVMKALRADPQNVIEEVDIDSLKDLSLWYVSRA
;
A
#
# COMPACT_ATOMS: atom_id res chain seq x y z
N MET A 1 -20.91 10.73 22.95
CA MET A 1 -20.83 9.73 21.88
C MET A 1 -19.53 9.98 21.12
N ARG A 2 -18.59 9.02 21.09
CA ARG A 2 -17.29 9.22 20.42
C ARG A 2 -17.45 9.00 18.92
N LYS A 3 -17.07 10.00 18.11
CA LYS A 3 -16.83 9.83 16.66
C LYS A 3 -15.62 8.90 16.52
N TYR A 4 -15.73 7.82 15.76
CA TYR A 4 -14.67 6.82 15.68
C TYR A 4 -13.70 7.04 14.51
N TYR A 5 -14.12 7.65 13.39
CA TYR A 5 -13.26 7.80 12.20
C TYR A 5 -13.56 9.09 11.42
N GLU A 6 -12.50 9.80 11.02
CA GLU A 6 -12.52 10.98 10.15
C GLU A 6 -11.38 10.84 9.13
N VAL A 7 -11.72 10.75 7.85
CA VAL A 7 -10.75 10.77 6.75
C VAL A 7 -11.10 11.98 5.88
N SER A 8 -10.41 13.10 6.12
CA SER A 8 -10.58 14.34 5.35
C SER A 8 -9.55 14.45 4.21
N THR A 9 -9.99 14.99 3.08
CA THR A 9 -9.23 15.29 1.87
C THR A 9 -8.87 16.77 1.74
N ASP A 10 -9.43 17.64 2.58
CA ASP A 10 -9.14 19.09 2.66
C ASP A 10 -7.67 19.39 3.04
N GLY A 11 -6.94 18.37 3.46
CA GLY A 11 -5.51 18.41 3.74
C GLY A 11 -4.80 17.16 3.21
N ILE A 12 -4.63 17.02 1.90
CA ILE A 12 -3.75 15.98 1.32
C ILE A 12 -2.33 16.02 1.97
N TYR A 13 -1.93 17.14 2.57
CA TYR A 13 -0.69 17.29 3.36
C TYR A 13 -0.80 16.90 4.85
N THR A 14 -1.99 16.71 5.41
CA THR A 14 -2.24 16.25 6.80
C THR A 14 -2.67 14.78 6.86
N ASN A 15 -3.15 14.22 5.75
CA ASN A 15 -3.55 12.82 5.61
C ASN A 15 -2.39 11.98 5.05
N LEU A 16 -1.47 11.55 5.93
CA LEU A 16 -0.21 10.91 5.54
C LEU A 16 -0.40 9.58 4.78
N GLN A 17 -1.46 8.82 5.07
CA GLN A 17 -1.79 7.58 4.37
C GLN A 17 -2.15 7.86 2.90
N LEU A 18 -2.99 8.86 2.64
CA LEU A 18 -3.39 9.26 1.29
C LEU A 18 -2.24 9.94 0.54
N TYR A 19 -1.49 10.81 1.23
CA TYR A 19 -0.29 11.43 0.68
C TYR A 19 0.69 10.36 0.17
N SER A 20 0.98 9.36 1.00
CA SER A 20 1.91 8.28 0.66
C SER A 20 1.41 7.47 -0.55
N LEU A 21 0.11 7.15 -0.61
CA LEU A 21 -0.45 6.46 -1.77
C LEU A 21 -0.24 7.26 -3.07
N VAL A 22 -0.55 8.56 -3.04
CA VAL A 22 -0.38 9.45 -4.20
C VAL A 22 1.08 9.60 -4.60
N GLN A 23 2.01 9.68 -3.64
CA GLN A 23 3.44 9.69 -3.96
C GLN A 23 3.85 8.38 -4.62
N ALA A 24 3.51 7.22 -4.04
CA ALA A 24 3.83 5.93 -4.64
C ALA A 24 3.33 5.82 -6.09
N GLN A 25 2.11 6.29 -6.36
CA GLN A 25 1.54 6.34 -7.70
C GLN A 25 2.33 7.25 -8.66
N ARG A 26 2.74 8.44 -8.23
CA ARG A 26 3.56 9.35 -9.06
C ARG A 26 4.89 8.71 -9.42
N TYR A 27 5.57 8.10 -8.46
CA TYR A 27 6.86 7.45 -8.68
C TYR A 27 6.72 6.18 -9.53
N TRP A 28 5.65 5.40 -9.32
CA TRP A 28 5.30 4.27 -10.19
C TRP A 28 5.15 4.72 -11.64
N ASN A 29 4.28 5.70 -11.91
CA ASN A 29 4.04 6.21 -13.26
C ASN A 29 5.33 6.72 -13.93
N GLY A 30 6.18 7.43 -13.17
CA GLY A 30 7.48 7.89 -13.68
C GLY A 30 8.43 6.74 -14.01
N LEU A 31 8.56 5.76 -13.11
CA LEU A 31 9.44 4.59 -13.31
C LEU A 31 9.04 3.81 -14.56
N VAL A 32 7.74 3.65 -14.70
CA VAL A 32 7.09 2.86 -15.72
C VAL A 32 7.21 3.54 -17.10
N ALA A 33 7.08 4.87 -17.16
CA ALA A 33 7.38 5.64 -18.37
C ALA A 33 8.86 5.55 -18.77
N ASP A 34 9.78 5.75 -17.81
CA ASP A 34 11.21 5.67 -18.07
C ASP A 34 11.64 4.27 -18.52
N HIS A 35 11.04 3.22 -17.95
CA HIS A 35 11.33 1.84 -18.32
C HIS A 35 10.80 1.46 -19.71
N LEU A 36 9.67 2.04 -20.15
CA LEU A 36 9.23 1.86 -21.53
C LEU A 36 10.23 2.43 -22.54
N GLU A 37 10.84 3.57 -22.21
CA GLU A 37 11.81 4.24 -23.08
C GLU A 37 13.19 3.57 -23.04
N ARG A 38 13.66 3.19 -21.85
CA ARG A 38 15.06 2.81 -21.60
C ARG A 38 15.26 1.31 -21.30
N LYS A 39 14.21 0.57 -20.95
CA LYS A 39 14.25 -0.86 -20.58
C LYS A 39 15.34 -1.14 -19.53
N ASP A 40 16.30 -2.02 -19.84
CA ASP A 40 17.37 -2.42 -18.93
C ASP A 40 18.33 -1.26 -18.58
N ALA A 41 18.32 -0.17 -19.35
CA ALA A 41 19.09 1.05 -19.06
C ALA A 41 18.33 2.07 -18.18
N THR A 42 17.27 1.63 -17.50
CA THR A 42 16.55 2.49 -16.54
C THR A 42 17.43 2.80 -15.34
N GLU A 43 17.74 4.08 -15.15
CA GLU A 43 18.55 4.55 -14.02
C GLU A 43 17.82 4.29 -12.68
N ASP A 44 18.61 3.86 -11.69
CA ASP A 44 18.19 3.63 -10.31
C ASP A 44 16.93 2.75 -10.17
N LEU A 45 16.77 1.75 -11.05
CA LEU A 45 15.58 0.90 -11.13
C LEU A 45 15.22 0.30 -9.76
N ILE A 46 16.21 -0.31 -9.09
CA ILE A 46 15.99 -1.00 -7.81
C ILE A 46 15.64 0.01 -6.72
N GLU A 47 16.35 1.13 -6.63
CA GLU A 47 16.12 2.19 -5.66
C GLU A 47 14.72 2.78 -5.81
N ARG A 48 14.27 2.98 -7.04
CA ARG A 48 12.92 3.45 -7.36
C ARG A 48 11.86 2.42 -6.99
N CYS A 49 12.09 1.14 -7.28
CA CYS A 49 11.23 0.03 -6.84
C CYS A 49 11.11 -0.01 -5.31
N VAL A 50 12.25 0.05 -4.60
CA VAL A 50 12.30 0.07 -3.12
C VAL A 50 11.52 1.26 -2.57
N PHE A 51 11.74 2.46 -3.14
CA PHE A 51 11.03 3.67 -2.74
C PHE A 51 9.51 3.52 -2.90
N ILE A 52 9.04 2.99 -4.04
CA ILE A 52 7.62 2.77 -4.31
C ILE A 52 7.03 1.80 -3.28
N VAL A 53 7.64 0.64 -3.06
CA VAL A 53 7.12 -0.37 -2.12
C VAL A 53 7.16 0.13 -0.69
N ALA A 54 8.22 0.83 -0.28
CA ALA A 54 8.31 1.45 1.04
C ALA A 54 7.18 2.47 1.26
N THR A 55 6.90 3.28 0.24
CA THR A 55 5.86 4.31 0.29
C THR A 55 4.45 3.70 0.32
N LEU A 56 4.20 2.64 -0.46
CA LEU A 56 2.94 1.87 -0.41
C LEU A 56 2.73 1.23 0.96
N GLY A 57 3.75 0.57 1.50
CA GLY A 57 3.63 -0.10 2.80
C GLY A 57 3.43 0.88 3.95
N LEU A 58 4.01 2.08 3.88
CA LEU A 58 3.71 3.17 4.82
C LEU A 58 2.24 3.58 4.74
N SER A 59 1.75 3.81 3.51
CA SER A 59 0.35 4.18 3.25
C SER A 59 -0.62 3.16 3.85
N ILE A 60 -0.43 1.87 3.56
CA ILE A 60 -1.26 0.77 4.04
C ILE A 60 -1.17 0.59 5.56
N SER A 61 0.04 0.66 6.12
CA SER A 61 0.23 0.48 7.56
C SER A 61 -0.47 1.57 8.37
N GLN A 62 -0.49 2.80 7.86
CA GLN A 62 -1.23 3.89 8.48
C GLN A 62 -2.73 3.73 8.32
N LEU A 63 -3.21 3.37 7.12
CA LEU A 63 -4.61 3.06 6.86
C LEU A 63 -5.15 2.02 7.83
N LEU A 64 -4.44 0.90 7.98
CA LEU A 64 -4.84 -0.14 8.90
C LEU A 64 -4.69 0.29 10.37
N GLY A 65 -3.61 0.97 10.72
CA GLY A 65 -3.37 1.43 12.09
C GLY A 65 -4.46 2.39 12.60
N GLN A 66 -4.96 3.28 11.74
CA GLN A 66 -6.05 4.20 12.07
C GLN A 66 -7.42 3.51 12.09
N ASN A 67 -7.58 2.42 11.34
CA ASN A 67 -8.84 1.69 11.18
C ASN A 67 -8.79 0.29 11.80
N ASP A 68 -7.99 0.09 12.84
CA ASP A 68 -7.94 -1.18 13.56
C ASP A 68 -9.31 -1.43 14.21
N PRO A 69 -10.00 -2.54 13.88
CA PRO A 69 -11.30 -2.83 14.44
C PRO A 69 -11.27 -3.22 15.92
N ALA A 70 -10.09 -3.52 16.46
CA ALA A 70 -9.90 -3.93 17.84
C ALA A 70 -8.59 -3.36 18.40
N PRO A 71 -8.49 -2.02 18.56
CA PRO A 71 -7.27 -1.37 18.98
C PRO A 71 -6.93 -1.78 20.42
N ARG A 72 -5.68 -2.16 20.66
CA ARG A 72 -5.19 -2.52 21.99
C ARG A 72 -4.63 -1.30 22.71
N ALA A 73 -4.91 -1.19 24.01
CA ALA A 73 -4.34 -0.13 24.83
C ALA A 73 -2.80 -0.26 24.88
N GLY A 74 -2.09 0.84 24.60
CA GLY A 74 -0.63 0.95 24.82
C GLY A 74 0.27 0.31 23.76
N ARG A 75 -0.25 -0.41 22.75
CA ARG A 75 0.58 -0.95 21.66
C ARG A 75 -0.21 -1.08 20.35
N ILE A 76 0.35 -0.53 19.28
CA ILE A 76 -0.15 -0.73 17.92
C ILE A 76 0.24 -2.14 17.46
N ALA A 77 -0.73 -2.91 16.97
CA ALA A 77 -0.50 -4.25 16.44
C ALA A 77 0.27 -4.18 15.10
N ALA A 78 0.93 -5.27 14.72
CA ALA A 78 1.57 -5.34 13.41
C ALA A 78 0.53 -5.25 12.28
N PRO A 79 0.85 -4.64 11.11
CA PRO A 79 -0.08 -4.53 9.99
C PRO A 79 -0.72 -5.87 9.58
N LYS A 80 0.05 -6.96 9.58
CA LYS A 80 -0.43 -8.33 9.32
C LYS A 80 -1.57 -8.74 10.26
N ASP A 81 -1.42 -8.45 11.55
CA ASP A 81 -2.42 -8.81 12.55
C ASP A 81 -3.66 -7.94 12.45
N ILE A 82 -3.49 -6.65 12.14
CA ILE A 82 -4.60 -5.72 11.92
C ILE A 82 -5.39 -6.18 10.68
N TRP A 83 -4.71 -6.48 9.57
CA TRP A 83 -5.34 -6.94 8.34
C TRP A 83 -6.18 -8.19 8.56
N ARG A 84 -5.66 -9.22 9.24
CA ARG A 84 -6.44 -10.45 9.54
C ARG A 84 -7.74 -10.15 10.28
N ARG A 85 -7.68 -9.28 11.30
CA ARG A 85 -8.88 -8.87 12.04
C ARG A 85 -9.83 -8.04 11.18
N PHE A 86 -9.29 -7.11 10.41
CA PHE A 86 -10.06 -6.25 9.51
C PHE A 86 -10.79 -7.09 8.45
N ALA A 87 -10.06 -7.91 7.71
CA ALA A 87 -10.61 -8.78 6.67
C ALA A 87 -11.66 -9.74 7.24
N SER A 88 -11.41 -10.35 8.39
CA SER A 88 -12.39 -11.21 9.06
C SER A 88 -13.63 -10.46 9.51
N ARG A 89 -13.49 -9.26 10.11
CA ARG A 89 -14.63 -8.47 10.61
C ARG A 89 -15.51 -7.95 9.48
N HIS A 90 -14.90 -7.50 8.39
CA HIS A 90 -15.58 -6.88 7.26
C HIS A 90 -15.85 -7.85 6.10
N ASN A 91 -15.55 -9.15 6.28
CA ASN A 91 -15.69 -10.19 5.28
C ASN A 91 -15.01 -9.86 3.93
N VAL A 92 -13.81 -9.31 3.99
CA VAL A 92 -13.00 -9.02 2.80
C VAL A 92 -12.38 -10.31 2.30
N VAL A 93 -12.72 -10.71 1.08
CA VAL A 93 -12.26 -11.96 0.45
C VAL A 93 -11.41 -11.72 -0.80
N ASP A 94 -11.50 -10.54 -1.41
CA ASP A 94 -10.85 -10.20 -2.68
C ASP A 94 -9.33 -9.96 -2.55
N VAL A 95 -8.83 -9.90 -1.31
CA VAL A 95 -7.40 -9.76 -1.00
C VAL A 95 -6.97 -10.89 -0.08
N SER A 96 -6.05 -11.72 -0.57
CA SER A 96 -5.50 -12.85 0.20
C SER A 96 -4.68 -12.38 1.38
N THR A 97 -4.94 -12.95 2.57
CA THR A 97 -4.11 -12.70 3.75
C THR A 97 -2.67 -13.17 3.55
N VAL A 98 -2.46 -14.27 2.84
CA VAL A 98 -1.10 -14.78 2.56
C VAL A 98 -0.34 -13.81 1.65
N GLU A 99 -1.01 -13.27 0.64
CA GLU A 99 -0.40 -12.29 -0.27
C GLU A 99 -0.11 -10.97 0.45
N PHE A 100 -1.03 -10.53 1.33
CA PHE A 100 -0.80 -9.36 2.18
C PHE A 100 0.40 -9.55 3.11
N ASP A 101 0.53 -10.73 3.73
CA ASP A 101 1.66 -11.03 4.62
C ASP A 101 3.01 -10.96 3.88
N GLN A 102 3.06 -11.44 2.63
CA GLN A 102 4.25 -11.33 1.77
C GLN A 102 4.57 -9.87 1.45
N PHE A 103 3.57 -9.06 1.14
CA PHE A 103 3.78 -7.64 0.89
C PHE A 103 4.35 -6.92 2.11
N ILE A 104 3.83 -7.19 3.30
CA ILE A 104 4.38 -6.58 4.53
C ILE A 104 5.82 -7.06 4.79
N ASP A 105 6.15 -8.31 4.48
CA ASP A 105 7.53 -8.80 4.57
C ASP A 105 8.49 -8.04 3.65
N ILE A 106 8.08 -7.76 2.40
CA ILE A 106 8.88 -6.97 1.46
C ILE A 106 8.94 -5.50 1.90
N TYR A 107 7.81 -4.92 2.34
CA TYR A 107 7.77 -3.57 2.88
C TYR A 107 8.75 -3.38 4.05
N ASP A 108 8.74 -4.31 5.01
CA ASP A 108 9.63 -4.25 6.17
C ASP A 108 11.11 -4.35 5.72
N ALA A 109 11.42 -5.19 4.73
CA ALA A 109 12.76 -5.26 4.14
C ALA A 109 13.16 -3.93 3.47
N CYS A 110 12.28 -3.32 2.67
CA CYS A 110 12.52 -2.03 2.01
C CYS A 110 12.72 -0.90 3.03
N ARG A 111 11.86 -0.84 4.06
CA ARG A 111 11.90 0.20 5.11
C ARG A 111 13.22 0.18 5.89
N HIS A 112 13.80 -1.00 6.05
CA HIS A 112 15.03 -1.19 6.80
C HIS A 112 16.27 -1.18 5.88
N PHE A 113 16.11 -0.85 4.59
CA PHE A 113 17.17 -0.93 3.58
C PHE A 113 17.89 -2.30 3.56
N GLY A 114 17.16 -3.38 3.86
CA GLY A 114 17.77 -4.71 3.97
C GLY A 114 18.72 -4.88 5.17
N VAL A 115 18.81 -3.92 6.08
CA VAL A 115 19.65 -4.01 7.27
C VAL A 115 18.91 -4.85 8.32
N SER A 116 19.30 -6.12 8.40
CA SER A 116 19.05 -6.97 9.55
C SER A 116 20.38 -7.32 10.23
N PRO A 117 20.40 -7.65 11.54
CA PRO A 117 21.64 -8.00 12.25
C PRO A 117 22.42 -9.19 11.64
N ASP A 118 21.82 -9.89 10.69
CA ASP A 118 22.30 -11.09 10.02
C ASP A 118 22.35 -10.99 8.47
N ASP A 119 22.24 -9.77 7.89
CA ASP A 119 22.21 -9.50 6.43
C ASP A 119 21.08 -10.21 5.63
N PHE A 120 20.20 -10.95 6.30
CA PHE A 120 19.09 -11.70 5.70
C PHE A 120 18.08 -10.82 4.94
N ALA A 121 17.86 -9.59 5.39
CA ALA A 121 16.92 -8.67 4.76
C ALA A 121 17.46 -8.08 3.43
N HIS A 122 18.78 -8.05 3.21
CA HIS A 122 19.39 -7.59 1.96
C HIS A 122 19.16 -8.59 0.82
N ALA A 123 19.23 -9.89 1.11
CA ALA A 123 18.93 -10.98 0.15
C ALA A 123 17.45 -11.01 -0.28
N ARG A 124 16.54 -10.46 0.54
CA ARG A 124 15.11 -10.33 0.18
C ARG A 124 14.81 -9.19 -0.79
N LEU A 125 15.74 -8.24 -0.95
CA LEU A 125 15.63 -7.13 -1.90
C LEU A 125 16.20 -7.46 -3.28
N GLU A 126 17.03 -8.50 -3.37
CA GLU A 126 17.69 -8.97 -4.60
C GLU A 126 16.74 -9.25 -5.80
N PRO A 127 15.45 -9.62 -5.61
CA PRO A 127 14.50 -9.81 -6.71
C PRO A 127 13.52 -8.65 -6.92
N LEU A 128 13.74 -7.46 -6.33
CA LEU A 128 12.80 -6.34 -6.50
C LEU A 128 12.99 -5.62 -7.84
N ASP A 129 12.34 -6.14 -8.88
CA ASP A 129 12.29 -5.56 -10.23
C ASP A 129 10.95 -4.86 -10.51
N LEU A 130 10.75 -4.43 -11.76
CA LEU A 130 9.53 -3.73 -12.17
C LEU A 130 8.27 -4.60 -12.04
N ASP A 131 8.37 -5.90 -12.37
CA ASP A 131 7.23 -6.82 -12.34
C ASP A 131 6.84 -7.17 -10.90
N ALA A 132 7.82 -7.45 -10.05
CA ALA A 132 7.62 -7.62 -8.62
C ALA A 132 7.00 -6.36 -7.99
N THR A 133 7.50 -5.18 -8.36
CA THR A 133 6.96 -3.90 -7.88
C THR A 133 5.53 -3.67 -8.37
N ARG A 134 5.21 -4.02 -9.62
CA ARG A 134 3.85 -3.96 -10.17
C ARG A 134 2.87 -4.77 -9.33
N ARG A 135 3.24 -6.00 -8.99
CA ARG A 135 2.42 -6.88 -8.17
C ARG A 135 2.10 -6.27 -6.81
N TRP A 136 3.10 -5.66 -6.17
CA TRP A 136 2.90 -4.99 -4.88
C TRP A 136 2.09 -3.69 -5.00
N TYR A 137 2.28 -2.95 -6.09
CA TYR A 137 1.47 -1.79 -6.43
C TYR A 137 -0.02 -2.14 -6.57
N GLU A 138 -0.34 -3.15 -7.37
CA GLU A 138 -1.71 -3.62 -7.59
C GLU A 138 -2.33 -4.18 -6.30
N LEU A 139 -1.57 -4.94 -5.52
CA LEU A 139 -2.05 -5.44 -4.22
C LEU A 139 -2.37 -4.29 -3.26
N ALA A 140 -1.47 -3.32 -3.10
CA ALA A 140 -1.70 -2.19 -2.21
C ALA A 140 -2.96 -1.40 -2.61
N HIS A 141 -3.19 -1.20 -3.91
CA HIS A 141 -4.42 -0.59 -4.42
C HIS A 141 -5.67 -1.42 -4.10
N ARG A 142 -5.62 -2.75 -4.26
CA ARG A 142 -6.72 -3.64 -3.87
C ARG A 142 -7.02 -3.58 -2.37
N VAL A 143 -5.99 -3.55 -1.52
CA VAL A 143 -6.15 -3.38 -0.07
C VAL A 143 -6.83 -2.05 0.24
N TRP A 144 -6.34 -0.95 -0.33
CA TRP A 144 -6.95 0.38 -0.18
C TRP A 144 -8.42 0.36 -0.57
N PHE A 145 -8.74 -0.19 -1.74
CA PHE A 145 -10.10 -0.27 -2.24
C PHE A 145 -11.01 -1.06 -1.28
N GLU A 146 -10.60 -2.25 -0.84
CA GLU A 146 -11.42 -3.07 0.06
C GLU A 146 -11.58 -2.47 1.45
N VAL A 147 -10.54 -1.81 2.00
CA VAL A 147 -10.66 -1.07 3.26
C VAL A 147 -11.67 0.06 3.12
N MET A 148 -11.54 0.89 2.09
CA MET A 148 -12.44 2.03 1.89
C MET A 148 -13.87 1.59 1.61
N LYS A 149 -14.07 0.53 0.82
CA LYS A 149 -15.38 -0.09 0.57
C LYS A 149 -16.01 -0.59 1.86
N ALA A 150 -15.25 -1.30 2.70
CA ALA A 150 -15.72 -1.79 4.00
C ALA A 150 -16.08 -0.65 4.95
N LEU A 151 -15.28 0.42 4.99
CA LEU A 151 -15.56 1.59 5.83
C LEU A 151 -16.78 2.38 5.33
N ARG A 152 -16.96 2.53 4.00
CA ARG A 152 -18.14 3.20 3.40
C ARG A 152 -19.44 2.43 3.60
N ALA A 153 -19.37 1.12 3.79
CA ALA A 153 -20.56 0.31 4.05
C ALA A 153 -21.16 0.57 5.45
N ASP A 154 -20.40 1.16 6.38
CA ASP A 154 -20.91 1.56 7.69
C ASP A 154 -21.49 2.99 7.62
N PRO A 155 -22.82 3.17 7.80
CA PRO A 155 -23.45 4.49 7.71
C PRO A 155 -23.04 5.44 8.85
N GLN A 156 -22.33 4.96 9.87
CA GLN A 156 -21.78 5.80 10.93
C GLN A 156 -20.45 6.46 10.55
N ASN A 157 -19.81 5.99 9.48
CA ASN A 157 -18.56 6.55 8.99
C ASN A 157 -18.82 7.75 8.08
N VAL A 158 -18.08 8.83 8.30
CA VAL A 158 -18.06 9.99 7.41
C VAL A 158 -16.77 9.91 6.61
N ILE A 159 -16.90 9.52 5.35
CA ILE A 159 -15.80 9.36 4.41
C ILE A 159 -16.09 10.30 3.25
N GLU A 160 -15.23 11.30 3.07
CA GLU A 160 -15.30 12.16 1.88
C GLU A 160 -15.13 11.32 0.60
N GLU A 161 -15.70 11.78 -0.51
CA GLU A 161 -15.56 11.12 -1.80
C GLU A 161 -14.11 11.15 -2.27
N VAL A 162 -13.33 10.17 -1.82
CA VAL A 162 -12.05 9.83 -2.44
C VAL A 162 -12.37 9.14 -3.77
N ASP A 163 -11.94 9.73 -4.88
CA ASP A 163 -12.01 9.11 -6.20
C ASP A 163 -11.00 7.95 -6.29
N ILE A 164 -11.41 6.81 -5.73
CA ILE A 164 -10.63 5.57 -5.75
C ILE A 164 -10.69 4.93 -7.14
N ASP A 165 -11.68 5.26 -7.98
CA ASP A 165 -11.77 4.70 -9.33
C ASP A 165 -10.70 5.27 -10.27
N SER A 166 -10.27 6.53 -10.05
CA SER A 166 -9.04 7.06 -10.67
C SER A 166 -7.77 6.24 -10.37
N LEU A 167 -7.78 5.43 -9.30
CA LEU A 167 -6.69 4.51 -8.95
C LEU A 167 -6.76 3.17 -9.71
N LYS A 168 -7.92 2.80 -10.28
CA LYS A 168 -8.11 1.56 -11.06
C LYS A 168 -7.69 1.71 -12.52
N ASP A 169 -7.98 2.84 -13.14
CA ASP A 169 -7.80 3.06 -14.59
C ASP A 169 -6.33 2.93 -15.06
N LEU A 170 -5.35 3.09 -14.16
CA LEU A 170 -3.93 2.98 -14.48
C LEU A 170 -3.41 1.53 -14.53
N SER A 171 -4.05 0.60 -13.81
CA SER A 171 -3.70 -0.83 -13.89
C SER A 171 -4.07 -1.43 -15.25
N LEU A 172 -5.16 -0.95 -15.86
CA LEU A 172 -5.67 -1.42 -17.14
C LEU A 172 -4.95 -0.80 -18.35
N TRP A 173 -4.39 0.42 -18.21
CA TRP A 173 -3.65 1.08 -19.28
C TRP A 173 -2.42 0.26 -19.75
N TYR A 174 -1.72 -0.39 -18.82
CA TYR A 174 -0.55 -1.22 -19.13
C TYR A 174 -0.91 -2.54 -19.82
N VAL A 175 -2.01 -3.18 -19.42
CA VAL A 175 -2.48 -4.43 -20.05
C VAL A 175 -2.83 -4.20 -21.52
N SER A 176 -3.23 -2.97 -21.89
CA SER A 176 -3.55 -2.61 -23.27
C SER A 176 -2.34 -2.26 -24.15
N ARG A 177 -1.14 -2.12 -23.57
CA ARG A 177 0.07 -1.61 -24.25
C ARG A 177 1.33 -2.50 -24.12
N ALA A 178 1.26 -3.60 -23.38
CA ALA A 178 2.24 -4.69 -23.41
C ALA A 178 1.90 -5.70 -24.51
#